data_AF-A0A914KLL1-F1
#
_entry.id   AF-A0A914KLL1-F1
#
_cell.length_a   1.000
_cell.length_b   1.000
_cell.length_c   1.000
_cell.angle_alpha   90.00
_cell.angle_beta   90.00
_cell.angle_gamma   90.00
#
_symmetry.space_group_name_H-M   'P 1'
#
loop_
_entity.id
_entity.type
_entity.pdbx_description
1 polymer ?
#
loop_
_entity_poly.entity_id
_entity_poly.type
_entity_poly.pdbx_seq_one_letter_code
_entity_poly.pdbx_strand_id
1 'polypeptide(L)'
;MNILRHKKWHVRTKENVARVRRDEAKAAEEEKARAERAELADHEDRIQRLRSKNIGNTSDVANVKDIFGSRGDSTDVMGGTSSSTSASNEHHVNLFKELEEQERKNFASGNKEYAAEKKKEQDDWESKVGIMKRFAEDTKEYSKDNEWWERIPLLREHDDKKPPKVSKSEKKFLTSEEQKAIKLKKEKKKKRKDKIKGIEHAQPCVDINLLRQERLARERREQQRVIMLTKQENKDDVEESIDKMVHLNKDRDRRYNSQFNPEFSRF
;
A
#
# COMPACT_ATOMS: atom_id res chain seq x y z
N MET A 1 -32.11 -33.58 25.82
CA MET A 1 -32.17 -32.26 25.12
C MET A 1 -30.87 -31.51 25.30
N ASN A 2 -30.34 -30.81 24.28
CA ASN A 2 -29.14 -29.98 24.42
C ASN A 2 -29.52 -28.53 24.78
N ILE A 3 -29.40 -28.19 26.05
CA ILE A 3 -29.73 -26.87 26.61
C ILE A 3 -28.60 -25.85 26.47
N LEU A 4 -27.41 -26.29 26.07
CA LEU A 4 -26.20 -25.47 26.09
C LEU A 4 -26.33 -24.28 25.12
N ARG A 5 -26.97 -24.48 23.96
CA ARG A 5 -27.10 -23.46 22.91
C ARG A 5 -27.85 -22.21 23.33
N HIS A 6 -28.65 -22.28 24.39
CA HIS A 6 -29.40 -21.15 24.94
C HIS A 6 -28.66 -20.43 26.07
N LYS A 7 -27.48 -20.91 26.45
CA LYS A 7 -26.66 -20.29 27.49
C LYS A 7 -25.72 -19.26 26.86
N LYS A 8 -25.68 -18.06 27.44
CA LYS A 8 -24.82 -16.95 26.99
C LYS A 8 -23.33 -17.26 27.08
N TRP A 9 -22.90 -18.17 27.95
CA TRP A 9 -21.50 -18.59 28.10
C TRP A 9 -21.08 -19.70 27.12
N HIS A 10 -21.98 -20.19 26.25
CA HIS A 10 -21.63 -21.25 25.32
C HIS A 10 -20.60 -20.76 24.29
N VAL A 11 -19.40 -21.34 24.30
CA VAL A 11 -18.24 -20.95 23.49
C VAL A 11 -18.54 -20.86 21.98
N ARG A 12 -19.23 -21.86 21.42
CA ARG A 12 -19.56 -21.92 19.98
C ARG A 12 -20.76 -21.07 19.53
N THR A 13 -21.30 -20.21 20.39
CA THR A 13 -22.33 -19.24 19.94
C THR A 13 -21.66 -18.18 19.09
N LYS A 14 -22.38 -17.66 18.08
CA LYS A 14 -21.82 -16.69 17.13
C LYS A 14 -21.29 -15.44 17.84
N GLU A 15 -21.99 -14.97 18.87
CA GLU A 15 -21.61 -13.80 19.67
C GLU A 15 -20.29 -14.02 20.42
N ASN A 16 -20.11 -15.18 21.06
CA ASN A 16 -18.88 -15.46 21.79
C ASN A 16 -17.69 -15.66 20.85
N VAL A 17 -17.89 -16.35 19.72
CA VAL A 17 -16.84 -16.48 18.70
C VAL A 17 -16.46 -15.12 18.12
N ALA A 18 -17.42 -14.21 17.92
CA ALA A 18 -17.14 -12.85 17.46
C ALA A 18 -16.38 -12.01 18.50
N ARG A 19 -16.68 -12.18 19.79
CA ARG A 19 -15.94 -11.53 20.89
C ARG A 19 -14.48 -12.00 20.91
N VAL A 20 -14.27 -13.33 20.87
CA VAL A 20 -12.92 -13.93 20.80
C VAL A 20 -12.15 -13.39 19.59
N ARG A 21 -12.76 -13.35 18.40
CA ARG A 21 -12.11 -12.78 17.21
C ARG A 21 -11.73 -11.31 17.37
N ARG A 22 -12.55 -10.51 18.04
CA ARG A 22 -12.25 -9.09 18.29
C ARG A 22 -11.07 -8.96 19.25
N ASP A 23 -11.05 -9.78 20.30
CA ASP A 23 -9.98 -9.77 21.29
C ASP A 23 -8.66 -10.27 20.67
N GLU A 24 -8.70 -11.33 19.85
CA GLU A 24 -7.57 -11.83 19.07
C GLU A 24 -7.06 -10.78 18.06
N ALA A 25 -7.96 -10.11 17.33
CA ALA A 25 -7.59 -9.06 16.39
C ALA A 25 -6.95 -7.87 17.12
N LYS A 26 -7.50 -7.45 18.25
CA LYS A 26 -6.93 -6.38 19.08
C LYS A 26 -5.55 -6.75 19.61
N ALA A 27 -5.37 -7.97 20.09
CA ALA A 27 -4.06 -8.46 20.53
C ALA A 27 -3.03 -8.46 19.39
N ALA A 28 -3.45 -8.88 18.19
CA ALA A 28 -2.58 -8.86 17.01
C ALA A 28 -2.22 -7.44 16.54
N GLU A 29 -3.15 -6.48 16.62
CA GLU A 29 -2.89 -5.07 16.31
C GLU A 29 -1.91 -4.44 17.31
N GLU A 30 -2.06 -4.72 18.61
CA GLU A 30 -1.15 -4.23 19.65
C GLU A 30 0.27 -4.80 19.50
N GLU A 31 0.39 -6.07 19.12
CA GLU A 31 1.69 -6.70 18.84
C GLU A 31 2.37 -6.07 17.61
N LYS A 32 1.61 -5.84 16.52
CA LYS A 32 2.12 -5.14 15.32
C LYS A 32 2.58 -3.73 15.64
N ALA A 33 1.78 -2.95 16.36
CA ALA A 33 2.14 -1.60 16.76
C ALA A 33 3.42 -1.56 17.63
N ARG A 34 3.63 -2.59 18.47
CA ARG A 34 4.87 -2.72 19.25
C ARG A 34 6.07 -3.06 18.37
N ALA A 35 5.90 -3.94 17.39
CA ALA A 35 6.94 -4.28 16.42
C ALA A 35 7.32 -3.08 15.56
N GLU A 36 6.34 -2.37 15.00
CA GLU A 36 6.55 -1.14 14.22
C GLU A 36 7.29 -0.06 15.03
N ARG A 37 6.95 0.11 16.31
CA ARG A 37 7.67 1.03 17.20
C ARG A 37 9.12 0.62 17.42
N ALA A 38 9.40 -0.68 17.55
CA ALA A 38 10.77 -1.18 17.70
C ALA A 38 11.58 -0.95 16.41
N GLU A 39 10.99 -1.22 15.25
CA GLU A 39 11.62 -0.97 13.94
C GLU A 39 11.93 0.51 13.71
N LEU A 40 11.01 1.41 14.09
CA LEU A 40 11.24 2.86 14.04
C LEU A 40 12.37 3.29 14.97
N ALA A 41 12.41 2.77 16.20
CA ALA A 41 13.48 3.07 17.14
C ALA A 41 14.84 2.60 16.62
N ASP A 42 14.93 1.38 16.06
CA ASP A 42 16.16 0.85 15.45
C ASP A 42 16.63 1.71 14.26
N HIS A 43 15.67 2.19 13.46
CA HIS A 43 15.94 3.08 12.33
C HIS A 43 16.44 4.46 12.80
N GLU A 44 15.79 5.05 13.81
CA GLU A 44 16.20 6.31 14.43
C GLU A 44 17.59 6.20 15.04
N ASP A 45 17.89 5.14 15.79
CA ASP A 45 19.20 4.87 16.39
C ASP A 45 20.29 4.73 15.33
N ARG A 46 20.00 4.03 14.23
CA ARG A 46 20.91 3.92 13.09
C ARG A 46 21.20 5.30 12.49
N ILE A 47 20.19 6.12 12.27
CA ILE A 47 20.36 7.48 11.74
C ILE A 47 21.14 8.35 12.72
N GLN A 48 20.83 8.31 14.02
CA GLN A 48 21.52 9.09 15.04
C GLN A 48 23.00 8.71 15.11
N ARG A 49 23.34 7.42 15.03
CA ARG A 49 24.73 6.94 14.94
C ARG A 49 25.44 7.47 13.71
N LEU A 50 24.80 7.44 12.53
CA LEU A 50 25.37 7.99 11.31
C LEU A 50 25.57 9.50 11.39
N ARG A 51 24.61 10.24 11.95
CA ARG A 51 24.72 11.69 12.19
C ARG A 51 25.87 12.00 13.14
N SER A 52 25.97 11.30 14.26
CA SER A 52 27.03 11.49 15.25
C SER A 52 28.42 11.17 14.66
N LYS A 53 28.52 10.13 13.83
CA LYS A 53 29.76 9.79 13.13
C LYS A 53 30.14 10.83 12.07
N ASN A 54 29.15 11.35 11.33
CA ASN A 54 29.38 12.43 10.37
C ASN A 54 29.80 13.71 11.10
N ILE A 55 29.16 14.06 12.21
CA ILE A 55 29.51 15.21 13.05
C ILE A 55 30.93 15.07 13.61
N GLY A 56 31.29 13.87 14.12
CA GLY A 56 32.65 13.57 14.59
C GLY A 56 33.72 13.74 13.50
N ASN A 57 33.44 13.30 12.27
CA ASN A 57 34.33 13.52 11.13
C ASN A 57 34.39 14.99 10.67
N THR A 58 33.35 15.78 10.93
CA THR A 58 33.33 17.22 10.64
C THR A 58 33.84 18.08 11.81
N SER A 59 34.22 17.49 12.94
CA SER A 59 34.70 18.24 14.11
C SER A 59 36.11 18.81 13.92
N ASP A 60 36.88 18.33 12.94
CA ASP A 60 38.07 19.00 12.42
C ASP A 60 37.72 20.23 11.54
N VAL A 61 36.43 20.43 11.23
CA VAL A 61 35.87 21.47 10.37
C VAL A 61 34.81 22.31 11.14
N ALA A 62 34.88 22.30 12.48
CA ALA A 62 34.07 23.17 13.35
C ALA A 62 34.43 24.66 13.25
N ASN A 63 35.29 25.04 12.29
CA ASN A 63 35.66 26.42 11.92
C ASN A 63 34.99 26.88 10.60
N VAL A 64 33.87 26.27 10.18
CA VAL A 64 33.15 26.64 8.94
C VAL A 64 31.80 27.33 9.20
N LYS A 65 31.51 27.69 10.46
CA LYS A 65 30.32 28.49 10.79
C LYS A 65 30.50 30.00 10.56
N ASP A 66 31.70 30.43 10.17
CA ASP A 66 32.04 31.82 9.85
C ASP A 66 32.06 32.15 8.33
N ILE A 67 31.76 31.18 7.44
CA ILE A 67 31.91 31.39 5.97
C ILE A 67 30.71 32.11 5.32
N PHE A 68 29.53 32.13 5.94
CA PHE A 68 28.31 32.69 5.33
C PHE A 68 27.65 33.83 6.13
N GLY A 69 28.40 34.55 6.98
CA GLY A 69 27.82 35.48 7.94
C GLY A 69 28.67 36.67 8.38
N SER A 70 29.55 37.22 7.54
CA SER A 70 30.06 38.61 7.65
C SER A 70 30.95 38.94 6.46
N ARG A 71 30.42 39.63 5.45
CA ARG A 71 31.24 40.39 4.50
C ARG A 71 31.23 41.85 4.90
N GLY A 72 31.97 42.13 5.96
CA GLY A 72 32.65 43.40 6.12
C GLY A 72 33.91 43.36 5.25
N ASP A 73 33.95 44.28 4.29
CA ASP A 73 35.13 44.96 3.75
C ASP A 73 36.51 44.47 4.25
N SER A 74 37.30 43.85 3.37
CA SER A 74 38.76 44.04 3.29
C SER A 74 39.36 43.19 2.16
N THR A 75 40.28 43.82 1.45
CA THR A 75 41.03 43.44 0.25
C THR A 75 42.03 42.28 0.43
N ASP A 76 42.29 41.59 -0.69
CA ASP A 76 43.46 40.77 -1.06
C ASP A 76 43.87 39.55 -0.22
N VAL A 77 44.08 38.40 -0.90
CA VAL A 77 45.36 37.63 -0.92
C VAL A 77 45.18 36.33 -1.73
N MET A 78 46.11 36.15 -2.67
CA MET A 78 46.37 35.02 -3.57
C MET A 78 47.04 33.82 -2.87
N GLY A 79 46.84 32.61 -3.40
CA GLY A 79 47.85 31.54 -3.36
C GLY A 79 47.38 30.18 -2.82
N GLY A 80 47.28 29.18 -3.71
CA GLY A 80 46.98 27.80 -3.33
C GLY A 80 47.06 26.79 -4.50
N THR A 81 48.22 26.65 -5.12
CA THR A 81 48.68 25.43 -5.84
C THR A 81 49.34 24.50 -4.79
N SER A 82 49.33 23.16 -4.81
CA SER A 82 49.07 22.12 -5.83
C SER A 82 49.31 20.74 -5.19
N SER A 83 48.57 19.68 -5.58
CA SER A 83 49.07 18.28 -5.65
C SER A 83 48.02 17.37 -6.33
N SER A 84 48.15 17.10 -7.63
CA SER A 84 48.69 15.85 -8.21
C SER A 84 47.63 14.81 -8.57
N THR A 85 47.07 14.88 -9.78
CA THR A 85 46.65 13.68 -10.52
C THR A 85 47.17 13.77 -11.95
N SER A 86 47.82 12.68 -12.33
CA SER A 86 48.73 12.53 -13.45
C SER A 86 48.05 12.75 -14.80
N ALA A 87 48.70 13.59 -15.61
CA ALA A 87 48.40 13.79 -17.01
C ALA A 87 48.80 12.53 -17.79
N SER A 88 47.83 11.65 -18.08
CA SER A 88 47.95 10.69 -19.17
C SER A 88 46.57 10.43 -19.80
N ASN A 89 46.45 10.90 -21.06
CA ASN A 89 45.54 10.49 -22.14
C ASN A 89 44.25 11.30 -22.34
N GLU A 90 44.30 12.22 -23.34
CA GLU A 90 43.28 12.64 -24.34
C GLU A 90 41.79 12.83 -23.97
N HIS A 91 41.41 12.81 -22.70
CA HIS A 91 40.03 13.03 -22.27
C HIS A 91 39.97 14.12 -21.20
N HIS A 92 38.89 14.91 -21.24
CA HIS A 92 38.60 15.93 -20.24
C HIS A 92 38.67 15.34 -18.83
N VAL A 93 39.41 16.00 -17.95
CA VAL A 93 39.50 15.61 -16.53
C VAL A 93 38.15 15.91 -15.89
N ASN A 94 37.31 14.89 -15.80
CA ASN A 94 36.02 14.99 -15.12
C ASN A 94 36.24 14.75 -13.63
N LEU A 95 36.44 15.84 -12.87
CA LEU A 95 36.55 15.82 -11.41
C LEU A 95 35.35 15.15 -10.72
N PHE A 96 34.22 15.07 -11.42
CA PHE A 96 32.98 14.49 -10.92
C PHE A 96 32.74 13.04 -11.36
N LYS A 97 33.64 12.42 -12.12
CA LYS A 97 33.42 11.06 -12.66
C LYS A 97 33.23 10.02 -11.56
N GLU A 98 34.05 10.10 -10.51
CA GLU A 98 33.98 9.20 -9.36
C GLU A 98 32.68 9.40 -8.58
N LEU A 99 32.23 10.65 -8.42
CA LEU A 99 30.99 11.00 -7.74
C LEU A 99 29.76 10.56 -8.54
N GLU A 100 29.77 10.78 -9.86
CA GLU A 100 28.71 10.34 -10.77
C GLU A 100 28.60 8.80 -10.84
N GLU A 101 29.73 8.08 -10.84
CA GLU A 101 29.72 6.61 -10.76
C GLU A 101 29.19 6.10 -9.42
N GLN A 102 29.47 6.80 -8.33
CA GLN A 102 28.95 6.46 -7.00
C GLN A 102 27.44 6.72 -6.89
N GLU A 103 26.95 7.85 -7.44
CA GLU A 103 25.53 8.12 -7.56
C GLU A 103 24.85 7.08 -8.46
N ARG A 104 25.42 6.77 -9.62
CA ARG A 104 24.89 5.71 -10.50
C ARG A 104 24.82 4.36 -9.81
N LYS A 105 25.78 3.98 -8.96
CA LYS A 105 25.73 2.74 -8.18
C LYS A 105 24.60 2.75 -7.12
N ASN A 106 24.38 3.90 -6.48
CA ASN A 106 23.31 4.06 -5.48
C ASN A 106 21.91 4.14 -6.11
N PHE A 107 21.77 4.76 -7.28
CA PHE A 107 20.49 4.87 -8.01
C PHE A 107 20.18 3.65 -8.89
N ALA A 108 21.20 2.91 -9.37
CA ALA A 108 20.98 1.71 -10.20
C ALA A 108 20.38 0.54 -9.40
N SER A 109 20.58 0.49 -8.09
CA SER A 109 19.86 -0.43 -7.21
C SER A 109 18.60 0.23 -6.66
N GLY A 110 17.68 0.60 -7.55
CA GLY A 110 16.33 1.00 -7.14
C GLY A 110 15.65 -0.08 -6.30
N ASN A 111 14.60 0.29 -5.56
CA ASN A 111 13.87 -0.63 -4.69
C ASN A 111 13.33 -1.83 -5.50
N LYS A 112 14.00 -2.99 -5.37
CA LYS A 112 13.69 -4.22 -6.11
C LYS A 112 12.27 -4.71 -5.81
N GLU A 113 11.79 -4.45 -4.60
CA GLU A 113 10.45 -4.82 -4.18
C GLU A 113 9.41 -3.97 -4.88
N TYR A 114 9.66 -2.67 -5.05
CA TYR A 114 8.77 -1.75 -5.76
C TYR A 114 8.63 -2.10 -7.25
N ALA A 115 9.72 -2.49 -7.90
CA ALA A 115 9.68 -2.96 -9.28
C ALA A 115 8.91 -4.28 -9.42
N ALA A 116 9.05 -5.19 -8.45
CA ALA A 116 8.31 -6.45 -8.42
C ALA A 116 6.82 -6.23 -8.11
N GLU A 117 6.48 -5.27 -7.24
CA GLU A 117 5.10 -4.91 -6.90
C GLU A 117 4.39 -4.28 -8.10
N LYS A 118 5.02 -3.32 -8.79
CA LYS A 118 4.49 -2.76 -10.04
C LYS A 118 4.27 -3.83 -11.11
N LYS A 119 5.19 -4.79 -11.22
CA LYS A 119 5.05 -5.90 -12.17
C LYS A 119 3.87 -6.81 -11.80
N LYS A 120 3.65 -7.09 -10.51
CA LYS A 120 2.49 -7.86 -10.04
C LYS A 120 1.19 -7.10 -10.26
N GLU A 121 1.16 -5.80 -9.98
CA GLU A 121 -0.01 -4.95 -10.23
C GLU A 121 -0.36 -4.90 -11.72
N GLN A 122 0.65 -4.80 -12.59
CA GLN A 122 0.47 -4.87 -14.03
C GLN A 122 -0.05 -6.25 -14.46
N ASP A 123 0.55 -7.34 -13.98
CA ASP A 123 0.08 -8.70 -14.27
C ASP A 123 -1.37 -8.92 -13.81
N ASP A 124 -1.74 -8.42 -12.62
CA ASP A 124 -3.08 -8.55 -12.06
C ASP A 124 -4.09 -7.71 -12.84
N TRP A 125 -3.70 -6.50 -13.29
CA TRP A 125 -4.52 -5.66 -14.15
C TRP A 125 -4.70 -6.29 -15.53
N GLU A 126 -3.63 -6.80 -16.14
CA GLU A 126 -3.70 -7.47 -17.44
C GLU A 126 -4.50 -8.78 -17.34
N SER A 127 -4.39 -9.53 -16.24
CA SER A 127 -5.25 -10.69 -15.94
C SER A 127 -6.71 -10.26 -15.77
N LYS A 128 -6.96 -9.15 -15.05
CA LYS A 128 -8.30 -8.61 -14.81
C LYS A 128 -9.00 -8.12 -16.08
N VAL A 129 -8.23 -7.51 -16.98
CA VAL A 129 -8.69 -7.05 -18.30
C VAL A 129 -8.74 -8.19 -19.32
N GLY A 130 -8.13 -9.34 -18.99
CA GLY A 130 -8.09 -10.52 -19.87
C GLY A 130 -7.05 -10.44 -20.99
N ILE A 131 -6.13 -9.48 -20.91
CA ILE A 131 -4.98 -9.31 -21.82
C ILE A 131 -3.93 -10.40 -21.52
N MET A 132 -3.62 -10.60 -20.25
CA MET A 132 -2.71 -11.65 -19.79
C MET A 132 -3.54 -12.81 -19.23
N LYS A 133 -4.10 -13.64 -20.11
CA LYS A 133 -4.64 -14.95 -19.71
C LYS A 133 -3.45 -15.89 -19.51
N ARG A 134 -2.99 -16.07 -18.27
CA ARG A 134 -1.88 -17.00 -17.99
C ARG A 134 -2.30 -18.38 -18.47
N PHE A 135 -1.56 -18.90 -19.46
CA PHE A 135 -1.79 -20.24 -19.99
C PHE A 135 -1.74 -21.22 -18.80
N ALA A 136 -2.73 -22.11 -18.70
CA ALA A 136 -2.84 -23.12 -17.63
C ALA A 136 -3.37 -22.68 -16.24
N GLU A 137 -3.85 -21.46 -16.01
CA GLU A 137 -4.55 -21.12 -14.74
C GLU A 137 -5.82 -21.96 -14.49
N ASP A 138 -6.49 -22.39 -15.56
CA ASP A 138 -7.67 -23.27 -15.50
C ASP A 138 -7.32 -24.76 -15.64
N THR A 139 -6.04 -25.13 -15.80
CA THR A 139 -5.67 -26.55 -15.90
C THR A 139 -5.53 -27.16 -14.52
N LYS A 140 -5.99 -28.41 -14.40
CA LYS A 140 -6.04 -29.15 -13.13
C LYS A 140 -4.67 -29.39 -12.51
N GLU A 141 -3.62 -29.37 -13.33
CA GLU A 141 -2.23 -29.47 -12.89
C GLU A 141 -1.79 -28.26 -12.06
N TYR A 142 -2.28 -27.06 -12.37
CA TYR A 142 -1.99 -25.85 -11.60
C TYR A 142 -2.79 -25.80 -10.29
N SER A 143 -4.08 -26.15 -10.35
CA SER A 143 -4.95 -26.23 -9.17
C SER A 143 -4.61 -27.40 -8.24
N LYS A 144 -3.75 -28.34 -8.67
CA LYS A 144 -3.38 -29.56 -7.92
C LYS A 144 -4.60 -30.37 -7.46
N ASP A 145 -5.68 -30.25 -8.23
CA ASP A 145 -6.95 -30.93 -7.98
C ASP A 145 -6.94 -32.25 -8.74
N ASN A 146 -6.70 -33.35 -8.01
CA ASN A 146 -6.78 -34.69 -8.58
C ASN A 146 -8.21 -35.00 -9.01
N GLU A 147 -8.34 -35.54 -10.21
CA GLU A 147 -9.65 -35.87 -10.74
C GLU A 147 -10.28 -37.03 -9.96
N TRP A 148 -11.61 -37.05 -9.91
CA TRP A 148 -12.34 -38.10 -9.19
C TRP A 148 -12.00 -39.52 -9.66
N TRP A 149 -11.50 -39.67 -10.90
CA TRP A 149 -11.05 -40.94 -11.47
C TRP A 149 -9.62 -41.34 -11.07
N GLU A 150 -8.72 -40.40 -10.75
CA GLU A 150 -7.39 -40.72 -10.18
C GLU A 150 -7.51 -41.24 -8.74
N ARG A 151 -8.56 -40.82 -8.02
CA ARG A 151 -8.87 -41.34 -6.68
C ARG A 151 -9.55 -42.71 -6.68
N ILE A 152 -9.84 -43.31 -7.85
CA ILE A 152 -10.39 -44.66 -7.88
C ILE A 152 -9.24 -45.63 -7.52
N PRO A 153 -9.34 -46.37 -6.40
CA PRO A 153 -8.34 -47.38 -6.10
C PRO A 153 -8.39 -48.43 -7.21
N LEU A 154 -7.29 -48.56 -7.95
CA LEU A 154 -7.09 -49.63 -8.92
C LEU A 154 -7.02 -50.94 -8.15
N LEU A 155 -8.18 -51.58 -7.95
CA LEU A 155 -8.24 -52.90 -7.35
C LEU A 155 -7.79 -53.93 -8.39
N ARG A 156 -6.47 -54.05 -8.58
CA ARG A 156 -5.84 -55.20 -9.21
C ARG A 156 -4.36 -55.28 -8.85
N GLU A 157 -4.07 -55.61 -7.60
CA GLU A 157 -2.89 -56.41 -7.30
C GLU A 157 -3.34 -57.72 -6.68
N HIS A 158 -2.84 -58.80 -7.29
CA HIS A 158 -3.03 -60.18 -6.87
C HIS A 158 -2.32 -60.37 -5.53
N ASP A 159 -3.09 -60.52 -4.46
CA ASP A 159 -2.60 -61.15 -3.23
C ASP A 159 -3.51 -62.34 -2.91
N ASP A 160 -2.94 -63.53 -3.08
CA ASP A 160 -3.52 -64.83 -2.75
C ASP A 160 -3.70 -64.97 -1.23
N LYS A 161 -4.73 -64.34 -0.66
CA LYS A 161 -5.23 -64.66 0.69
C LYS A 161 -6.76 -64.67 0.71
N LYS A 162 -7.32 -65.88 0.58
CA LYS A 162 -8.75 -66.17 0.71
C LYS A 162 -9.33 -65.57 2.01
N PRO A 163 -10.41 -64.77 1.98
CA PRO A 163 -11.24 -64.55 3.15
C PRO A 163 -12.25 -65.70 3.31
N PRO A 164 -12.68 -66.03 4.55
CA PRO A 164 -13.66 -67.10 4.78
C PRO A 164 -15.04 -66.67 4.26
N LYS A 165 -15.77 -67.65 3.71
CA LYS A 165 -17.12 -67.49 3.16
C LYS A 165 -18.06 -66.93 4.24
N VAL A 166 -18.54 -65.70 4.05
CA VAL A 166 -19.70 -65.16 4.78
C VAL A 166 -20.88 -65.10 3.81
N SER A 167 -21.97 -65.70 4.28
CA SER A 167 -23.27 -65.93 3.65
C SER A 167 -23.77 -64.81 2.71
N LYS A 168 -24.33 -65.23 1.57
CA LYS A 168 -25.18 -64.42 0.69
C LYS A 168 -26.24 -63.69 1.53
N SER A 169 -26.08 -62.38 1.72
CA SER A 169 -27.15 -61.52 2.24
C SER A 169 -28.09 -61.16 1.10
N GLU A 170 -29.30 -61.70 1.19
CA GLU A 170 -30.45 -61.38 0.34
C GLU A 170 -30.61 -59.86 0.23
N LYS A 171 -30.84 -59.38 -1.00
CA LYS A 171 -31.25 -58.00 -1.26
C LYS A 171 -32.62 -57.80 -0.63
N LYS A 172 -32.67 -57.29 0.60
CA LYS A 172 -33.94 -56.88 1.22
C LYS A 172 -34.50 -55.70 0.43
N PHE A 173 -35.59 -55.94 -0.30
CA PHE A 173 -36.40 -54.88 -0.88
C PHE A 173 -36.92 -54.01 0.27
N LEU A 174 -36.56 -52.72 0.28
CA LEU A 174 -37.02 -51.79 1.31
C LEU A 174 -38.55 -51.77 1.33
N THR A 175 -39.12 -51.93 2.51
CA THR A 175 -40.58 -51.85 2.71
C THR A 175 -41.08 -50.44 2.38
N SER A 176 -42.37 -50.31 2.06
CA SER A 176 -43.00 -49.03 1.69
C SER A 176 -42.78 -47.94 2.76
N GLU A 177 -42.70 -48.32 4.03
CA GLU A 177 -42.44 -47.42 5.15
C GLU A 177 -41.00 -46.90 5.19
N GLU A 178 -40.01 -47.74 4.90
CA GLU A 178 -38.60 -47.33 4.83
C GLU A 178 -38.36 -46.35 3.67
N GLN A 179 -39.03 -46.56 2.53
CA GLN A 179 -38.97 -45.64 1.40
C GLN A 179 -39.60 -44.27 1.73
N LYS A 180 -40.71 -44.26 2.47
CA LYS A 180 -41.33 -43.02 3.00
C LYS A 180 -40.40 -42.31 3.98
N ALA A 181 -39.72 -43.04 4.86
CA ALA A 181 -38.76 -42.47 5.81
C ALA A 181 -37.55 -41.82 5.10
N ILE A 182 -37.06 -42.43 4.00
CA ILE A 182 -35.97 -41.87 3.18
C ILE A 182 -36.43 -40.59 2.46
N LYS A 183 -37.65 -40.57 1.90
CA LYS A 183 -38.23 -39.37 1.28
C LYS A 183 -38.36 -38.22 2.29
N LEU A 184 -38.87 -38.50 3.49
CA LEU A 184 -39.02 -37.49 4.55
C LEU A 184 -37.65 -36.94 5.02
N LYS A 185 -36.61 -37.80 5.09
CA LYS A 185 -35.23 -37.39 5.38
C LYS A 185 -34.65 -36.51 4.28
N LYS A 186 -34.92 -36.79 3.01
CA LYS A 186 -34.49 -35.96 1.86
C LYS A 186 -35.15 -34.58 1.87
N GLU A 187 -36.46 -34.50 2.13
CA GLU A 187 -37.16 -33.21 2.27
C GLU A 187 -36.62 -32.36 3.42
N LYS A 188 -36.37 -32.96 4.59
CA LYS A 188 -35.76 -32.25 5.73
C LYS A 188 -34.37 -31.72 5.40
N LYS A 189 -33.59 -32.43 4.57
CA LYS A 189 -32.28 -31.96 4.08
C LYS A 189 -32.41 -30.78 3.11
N LYS A 190 -33.38 -30.80 2.19
CA LYS A 190 -33.64 -29.71 1.24
C LYS A 190 -34.07 -28.42 1.97
N LYS A 191 -35.04 -28.51 2.89
CA LYS A 191 -35.48 -27.38 3.73
C LYS A 191 -34.34 -26.77 4.56
N ARG A 192 -33.38 -27.58 5.03
CA ARG A 192 -32.19 -27.07 5.74
C ARG A 192 -31.22 -26.35 4.81
N LYS A 193 -31.05 -26.80 3.56
CA LYS A 193 -30.17 -26.18 2.56
C LYS A 193 -30.73 -24.83 2.11
N ASP A 194 -32.03 -24.73 1.89
CA ASP A 194 -32.70 -23.48 1.49
C ASP A 194 -32.65 -22.43 2.63
N LYS A 195 -32.74 -22.87 3.89
CA LYS A 195 -32.55 -21.99 5.07
C LYS A 195 -31.11 -21.47 5.22
N ILE A 196 -30.11 -22.21 4.79
CA ILE A 196 -28.69 -21.79 4.85
C ILE A 196 -28.42 -20.75 3.77
N LYS A 197 -28.93 -20.94 2.54
CA LYS A 197 -28.80 -19.96 1.46
C LYS A 197 -29.45 -18.61 1.76
N GLY A 198 -30.54 -18.59 2.53
CA GLY A 198 -31.19 -17.34 2.96
C GLY A 198 -30.42 -16.54 4.03
N ILE A 199 -29.45 -17.16 4.73
CA ILE A 199 -28.68 -16.52 5.80
C ILE A 199 -27.39 -15.88 5.26
N GLU A 200 -26.87 -16.38 4.13
CA GLU A 200 -25.63 -15.89 3.51
C GLU A 200 -25.83 -14.54 2.77
N HIS A 201 -27.07 -14.18 2.41
CA HIS A 201 -27.42 -12.90 1.77
C HIS A 201 -27.85 -11.78 2.73
N ALA A 202 -27.78 -11.99 4.04
CA ALA A 202 -28.21 -11.03 5.06
C ALA A 202 -27.06 -10.51 5.95
N GLN A 203 -25.83 -10.48 5.42
CA GLN A 203 -24.78 -9.62 5.95
C GLN A 203 -24.84 -8.30 5.18
N PRO A 204 -24.87 -7.12 5.83
CA PRO A 204 -24.56 -5.89 5.13
C PRO A 204 -23.07 -5.98 4.75
N CYS A 205 -22.80 -6.53 3.57
CA CYS A 205 -21.56 -6.30 2.88
C CYS A 205 -21.56 -4.80 2.61
N VAL A 206 -20.87 -4.03 3.44
CA VAL A 206 -20.66 -2.62 3.16
C VAL A 206 -19.85 -2.62 1.87
N ASP A 207 -20.52 -2.31 0.76
CA ASP A 207 -19.93 -2.34 -0.57
C ASP A 207 -18.68 -1.47 -0.52
N ILE A 208 -17.51 -2.07 -0.80
CA ILE A 208 -16.21 -1.41 -0.74
C ILE A 208 -16.22 -0.11 -1.55
N ASN A 209 -17.04 -0.06 -2.60
CA ASN A 209 -17.24 1.12 -3.41
C ASN A 209 -17.89 2.29 -2.64
N LEU A 210 -18.81 2.02 -1.71
CA LEU A 210 -19.40 3.05 -0.85
C LEU A 210 -18.38 3.63 0.12
N LEU A 211 -17.53 2.79 0.72
CA LEU A 211 -16.43 3.26 1.58
C LEU A 211 -15.41 4.09 0.80
N ARG A 212 -15.11 3.72 -0.44
CA ARG A 212 -14.24 4.49 -1.35
C ARG A 212 -14.86 5.83 -1.71
N GLN A 213 -16.16 5.86 -2.03
CA GLN A 213 -16.88 7.11 -2.33
C GLN A 213 -16.93 8.04 -1.12
N GLU A 214 -17.15 7.48 0.08
CA GLU A 214 -17.14 8.24 1.33
C GLU A 214 -15.75 8.81 1.61
N ARG A 215 -14.68 8.02 1.43
CA ARG A 215 -13.29 8.48 1.54
C ARG A 215 -12.99 9.63 0.57
N LEU A 216 -13.35 9.49 -0.72
CA LEU A 216 -13.17 10.54 -1.73
C LEU A 216 -13.99 11.80 -1.41
N ALA A 217 -15.18 11.65 -0.81
CA ALA A 217 -15.99 12.78 -0.37
C ALA A 217 -15.36 13.50 0.84
N ARG A 218 -14.64 12.77 1.71
CA ARG A 218 -13.87 13.37 2.82
C ARG A 218 -12.65 14.11 2.31
N GLU A 219 -11.86 13.46 1.46
CA GLU A 219 -10.67 14.06 0.83
C GLU A 219 -11.04 15.33 0.02
N ARG A 220 -12.15 15.32 -0.74
CA ARG A 220 -12.63 16.52 -1.46
C ARG A 220 -13.01 17.67 -0.52
N ARG A 221 -13.66 17.39 0.61
CA ARG A 221 -14.01 18.43 1.59
C ARG A 221 -12.78 19.03 2.25
N GLU A 222 -11.79 18.19 2.58
CA GLU A 222 -10.51 18.64 3.13
C GLU A 222 -9.73 19.47 2.11
N GLN A 223 -9.64 19.02 0.85
CA GLN A 223 -9.03 19.79 -0.24
C GLN A 223 -9.73 21.13 -0.45
N GLN A 224 -11.07 21.18 -0.45
CA GLN A 224 -11.81 22.45 -0.56
C GLN A 224 -11.50 23.39 0.62
N ARG A 225 -11.40 22.86 1.83
CA ARG A 225 -11.03 23.63 3.03
C ARG A 225 -9.61 24.18 2.94
N VAL A 226 -8.65 23.37 2.49
CA VAL A 226 -7.26 23.79 2.24
C VAL A 226 -7.22 24.88 1.18
N ILE A 227 -7.92 24.70 0.05
CA ILE A 227 -8.01 25.69 -1.02
C ILE A 227 -8.63 27.00 -0.53
N MET A 228 -9.63 26.96 0.34
CA MET A 228 -10.24 28.17 0.90
C MET A 228 -9.29 28.93 1.82
N LEU A 229 -8.55 28.21 2.68
CA LEU A 229 -7.53 28.79 3.56
C LEU A 229 -6.36 29.38 2.76
N THR A 230 -5.81 28.63 1.81
CA THR A 230 -4.71 29.11 0.97
C THR A 230 -5.14 30.26 0.05
N LYS A 231 -6.39 30.28 -0.41
CA LYS A 231 -6.93 31.44 -1.14
C LYS A 231 -7.13 32.66 -0.25
N GLN A 232 -7.40 32.52 1.05
CA GLN A 232 -7.45 33.68 1.94
C GLN A 232 -6.05 34.24 2.15
N GLU A 233 -5.05 33.40 2.38
CA GLU A 233 -3.67 33.83 2.58
C GLU A 233 -3.07 34.49 1.33
N ASN A 234 -3.39 34.01 0.13
CA ASN A 234 -2.87 34.57 -1.13
C ASN A 234 -3.74 35.69 -1.72
N LYS A 235 -4.93 36.01 -1.17
CA LYS A 235 -5.77 37.09 -1.69
C LYS A 235 -5.17 38.46 -1.41
N ASP A 236 -4.61 38.64 -0.22
CA ASP A 236 -4.00 39.91 0.19
C ASP A 236 -2.75 40.22 -0.68
N ASP A 237 -1.93 39.21 -1.00
CA ASP A 237 -0.75 39.38 -1.86
C ASP A 237 -1.08 39.57 -3.35
N VAL A 238 -2.11 38.89 -3.85
CA VAL A 238 -2.51 38.94 -5.27
C VAL A 238 -3.32 40.20 -5.59
N GLU A 239 -4.19 40.66 -4.69
CA GLU A 239 -4.94 41.91 -4.87
C GLU A 239 -4.01 43.12 -4.89
N GLU A 240 -3.02 43.19 -4.00
CA GLU A 240 -1.99 44.24 -4.04
C GLU A 240 -1.13 44.20 -5.31
N SER A 241 -0.77 43.00 -5.77
CA SER A 241 0.00 42.80 -7.00
C SER A 241 -0.79 43.24 -8.25
N ILE A 242 -2.07 42.90 -8.31
CA ILE A 242 -2.95 43.28 -9.42
C ILE A 242 -3.17 44.79 -9.42
N ASP A 243 -3.39 45.41 -8.26
CA ASP A 243 -3.65 46.86 -8.17
C ASP A 243 -2.41 47.68 -8.57
N LYS A 244 -1.20 47.26 -8.16
CA LYS A 244 0.08 47.84 -8.61
C LYS A 244 0.27 47.71 -10.12
N MET A 245 -0.07 46.56 -10.70
CA MET A 245 0.03 46.32 -12.14
C MET A 245 -0.99 47.12 -12.95
N VAL A 246 -2.22 47.28 -12.44
CA VAL A 246 -3.26 48.12 -13.05
C VAL A 246 -2.89 49.60 -12.99
N HIS A 247 -2.28 50.06 -11.89
CA HIS A 247 -1.80 51.45 -11.78
C HIS A 247 -0.65 51.75 -12.75
N LEU A 248 0.33 50.85 -12.86
CA LEU A 248 1.44 50.98 -13.81
C LEU A 248 0.98 51.04 -15.26
N ASN A 249 -0.03 50.26 -15.64
CA ASN A 249 -0.57 50.29 -17.01
C ASN A 249 -1.33 51.59 -17.31
N LYS A 250 -2.09 52.11 -16.34
CA LYS A 250 -2.76 53.42 -16.47
C LYS A 250 -1.77 54.57 -16.63
N ASP A 251 -0.58 54.49 -16.04
CA ASP A 251 0.48 55.50 -16.23
C ASP A 251 1.15 55.40 -17.61
N ARG A 252 1.18 54.22 -18.23
CA ARG A 252 1.70 54.01 -19.60
C ARG A 252 0.74 54.52 -20.68
N ASP A 253 -0.56 54.52 -20.41
CA ASP A 253 -1.58 55.04 -21.33
C ASP A 253 -1.74 56.58 -21.27
N ARG A 254 -1.11 57.25 -20.28
CA ARG A 254 -1.07 58.71 -20.20
C ARG A 254 -0.09 59.25 -21.25
N ARG A 255 -0.51 60.26 -22.03
CA ARG A 255 0.31 60.88 -23.10
C ARG A 255 1.60 61.53 -22.61
N TYR A 256 1.73 61.76 -21.30
CA TYR A 256 2.93 62.31 -20.67
C TYR A 256 3.30 61.47 -19.43
N ASN A 257 4.56 61.02 -19.37
CA ASN A 257 5.11 60.33 -18.22
C ASN A 257 5.24 61.32 -17.04
N SER A 258 4.54 61.04 -15.93
CA SER A 258 4.44 61.90 -14.75
C SER A 258 5.74 62.10 -13.99
N GLN A 259 6.80 61.38 -14.34
CA GLN A 259 8.13 61.51 -13.73
C GLN A 259 8.77 62.88 -13.90
N PHE A 260 8.40 63.66 -14.93
CA PHE A 260 9.08 64.93 -15.23
C PHE A 260 8.29 66.18 -14.86
N ASN A 261 6.96 66.11 -14.65
CA ASN A 261 6.12 67.26 -14.27
C ASN A 261 4.97 66.81 -13.34
N PRO A 262 5.22 66.58 -12.03
CA PRO A 262 4.23 66.00 -11.12
C PRO A 262 3.08 66.97 -10.78
N GLU A 263 3.29 68.29 -10.85
CA GLU A 263 2.30 69.32 -10.48
C GLU A 263 1.05 69.32 -11.39
N PHE A 264 1.19 68.93 -12.66
CA PHE A 264 0.06 68.88 -13.60
C PHE A 264 -0.73 67.56 -13.55
N SER A 265 -0.28 66.59 -12.76
CA SER A 265 -0.90 65.25 -12.66
C SER A 265 -2.03 65.16 -11.62
N ARG A 266 -2.33 66.26 -10.91
CA ARG A 266 -3.38 66.38 -9.89
C ARG A 266 -4.57 67.17 -10.43
N PHE A 267 -5.37 66.57 -11.30
CA PHE A 267 -6.72 67.01 -11.66
C PHE A 267 -7.62 65.79 -11.85
#